data_AF-A0A4S2RBA3-F1
#
_entry.id   AF-A0A4S2RBA3-F1
#
_cell.length_a   1.000
_cell.length_b   1.000
_cell.length_c   1.000
_cell.angle_alpha   90.00
_cell.angle_beta   90.00
_cell.angle_gamma   90.00
#
_symmetry.space_group_name_H-M   'P 1'
#
loop_
_entity.id
_entity.type
_entity.pdbx_description
1 polymer ?
#
loop_
_entity_poly.entity_id
_entity_poly.type
_entity_poly.pdbx_seq_one_letter_code
_entity_poly.pdbx_strand_id
1 'polypeptide(L)' 'MTWWEITIPTLTAEQQHGVQVFTYPETAFRVSAEARQQAALDAISADAIRHRRGAQVDLAAITVSSRHTV' A
#
# COMPACT_ATOMS: atom_id res chain seq x y z
N MET A 1 0.75 1.07 -20.08
CA MET A 1 -0.37 1.44 -19.17
C MET A 1 0.22 1.97 -17.88
N THR A 2 -0.40 2.99 -17.27
CA THR A 2 0.12 3.62 -16.05
C THR A 2 -0.63 3.14 -14.81
N TRP A 3 0.13 2.91 -13.75
CA TRP A 3 -0.36 2.41 -12.47
C TRP A 3 0.12 3.29 -11.32
N TRP A 4 -0.73 3.47 -10.32
CA TRP A 4 -0.33 3.90 -8.99
C TRP A 4 0.25 2.70 -8.24
N GLU A 5 1.52 2.78 -7.88
CA GLU A 5 2.19 1.85 -6.99
C GLU A 5 2.29 2.50 -5.60
N ILE A 6 1.78 1.82 -4.58
CA ILE A 6 1.68 2.35 -3.23
C ILE A 6 2.37 1.39 -2.28
N THR A 7 3.40 1.90 -1.61
CA THR A 7 4.20 1.13 -0.67
C THR A 7 3.87 1.58 0.74
N ILE A 8 3.46 0.62 1.58
CA ILE A 8 3.15 0.83 2.99
C ILE A 8 4.13 0.02 3.82
N PRO A 9 5.00 0.68 4.62
CA PRO A 9 5.89 -0.04 5.53
C PRO A 9 5.09 -0.81 6.57
N THR A 10 5.64 -1.95 6.99
CA THR A 10 5.06 -2.80 8.03
C THR A 10 6.10 -3.13 9.09
N LEU A 11 5.67 -3.24 10.34
CA LEU A 11 6.52 -3.60 11.48
C LEU A 11 5.89 -4.75 12.27
N THR A 12 6.63 -5.83 12.48
CA THR A 12 6.21 -6.92 13.38
C THR A 12 6.48 -6.58 14.84
N ALA A 13 5.86 -7.32 15.78
CA ALA A 13 6.22 -7.26 17.20
C ALA A 13 7.73 -7.52 17.46
N GLU A 14 8.38 -8.34 16.62
CA GLU A 14 9.83 -8.62 16.65
C GLU A 14 10.70 -7.50 16.02
N GLN A 15 10.12 -6.33 15.75
CA GLN A 15 10.77 -5.20 15.06
C GLN A 15 11.33 -5.52 13.67
N GLN A 16 10.76 -6.51 12.97
CA GLN A 16 11.11 -6.79 11.59
C GLN A 16 10.37 -5.82 10.68
N HIS A 17 11.14 -5.10 9.88
CA HIS A 17 10.62 -4.18 8.87
C HIS A 17 10.26 -4.96 7.59
N GLY A 18 9.11 -4.61 7.02
CA GLY A 18 8.64 -5.12 5.73
C GLY A 18 7.93 -4.05 4.94
N VAL A 19 7.49 -4.40 3.74
CA VAL A 19 6.71 -3.50 2.88
C VAL A 19 5.54 -4.24 2.25
N GLN A 20 4.43 -3.54 2.15
CA GLN A 20 3.20 -3.95 1.51
C GLN A 20 2.99 -3.05 0.30
N VAL A 21 3.08 -3.64 -0.89
CA VAL A 21 2.88 -2.93 -2.16
C VAL A 21 1.48 -3.19 -2.69
N PHE A 22 0.75 -2.12 -3.00
CA PHE A 22 -0.52 -2.13 -3.72
C PHE A 22 -0.35 -1.47 -5.08
N THR A 23 -1.06 -1.99 -6.07
CA THR A 23 -1.03 -1.44 -7.42
C THR A 23 -2.45 -1.21 -7.91
N TYR A 24 -2.74 0.01 -8.31
CA TYR A 24 -4.03 0.40 -8.88
C TYR A 24 -3.82 0.99 -10.27
N PRO A 25 -4.69 0.72 -11.25
CA PRO A 25 -4.59 1.40 -12.53
C PRO A 25 -4.93 2.88 -12.34
N GLU A 26 -4.24 3.79 -13.04
CA GLU A 26 -4.57 5.23 -12.98
C GLU A 26 -6.00 5.52 -13.46
N THR A 27 -6.59 4.64 -14.25
CA THR A 27 -7.99 4.75 -14.68
C THR A 27 -8.99 4.57 -13.53
N ALA A 28 -8.60 3.91 -12.44
CA ALA A 28 -9.45 3.72 -11.27
C ALA A 28 -9.39 4.91 -10.30
N PHE A 29 -8.26 5.64 -10.27
CA PHE A 29 -8.04 6.78 -9.38
C PHE A 29 -7.41 7.93 -10.12
N ARG A 30 -8.15 9.04 -10.24
CA ARG A 30 -7.74 10.20 -11.05
C ARG A 30 -6.57 10.93 -10.42
N VAL A 31 -6.46 10.89 -9.09
CA VAL A 31 -5.36 11.49 -8.34
C VAL A 31 -4.72 10.49 -7.39
N SER A 32 -3.42 10.66 -7.15
CA SER A 32 -2.62 9.82 -6.25
C SER A 32 -3.16 9.80 -4.81
N ALA A 33 -3.84 10.86 -4.37
CA ALA A 33 -4.45 10.94 -3.05
C ALA A 33 -5.60 9.94 -2.86
N GLU A 34 -6.42 9.69 -3.89
CA GLU A 34 -7.50 8.71 -3.84
C GLU A 34 -6.93 7.30 -3.76
N ALA A 35 -5.92 7.01 -4.61
CA ALA A 35 -5.23 5.73 -4.57
C ALA A 35 -4.56 5.49 -3.21
N ARG A 36 -3.95 6.52 -2.59
CA ARG A 36 -3.38 6.47 -1.24
C ARG A 36 -4.42 6.10 -0.18
N GLN A 37 -5.59 6.73 -0.23
CA GLN A 37 -6.67 6.45 0.71
C GLN A 37 -7.19 5.03 0.54
N GLN A 38 -7.39 4.57 -0.69
CA GLN A 38 -7.80 3.20 -0.95
C GLN A 38 -6.76 2.20 -0.43
N ALA A 39 -5.47 2.43 -0.67
CA ALA A 39 -4.40 1.58 -0.16
C ALA A 39 -4.38 1.51 1.37
N ALA A 40 -4.64 2.63 2.05
CA ALA A 40 -4.72 2.66 3.51
C ALA A 40 -5.90 1.82 4.01
N LEU A 41 -7.08 1.93 3.38
CA LEU A 41 -8.26 1.10 3.70
C LEU A 41 -8.02 -0.38 3.44
N ASP A 42 -7.42 -0.71 2.29
CA ASP A 42 -7.11 -2.07 1.91
C ASP A 42 -6.07 -2.69 2.87
N ALA A 43 -5.14 -1.89 3.40
CA ALA A 43 -4.10 -2.33 4.33
C ALA A 43 -4.61 -2.62 5.75
N ILE A 44 -5.66 -1.93 6.20
CA ILE A 44 -6.29 -2.16 7.52
C ILE A 44 -7.46 -3.15 7.47
N SER A 45 -7.89 -3.56 6.27
CA SER A 45 -8.96 -4.55 6.12
C SER A 45 -8.57 -5.88 6.77
N ALA A 46 -9.53 -6.58 7.37
CA ALA A 46 -9.27 -7.86 8.03
C ALA A 46 -8.76 -8.94 7.05
N ASP A 47 -9.11 -8.81 5.77
CA ASP A 47 -8.66 -9.67 4.68
C ASP A 47 -7.36 -9.19 4.02
N ALA A 48 -6.72 -8.13 4.53
CA ALA A 48 -5.45 -7.66 4.03
C ALA A 48 -4.40 -8.77 4.18
N ILE A 49 -4.07 -9.40 3.04
CA ILE A 49 -3.28 -10.62 2.83
C ILE A 49 -1.93 -10.67 3.59
N ARG A 50 -1.45 -9.55 4.18
CA ARG A 50 -0.10 -9.37 4.73
C ARG A 50 -0.01 -9.15 6.25
N HIS A 51 -1.12 -9.23 7.01
CA HIS A 51 -1.06 -9.32 8.49
C HIS A 51 -0.52 -10.68 8.99
N ARG A 52 -0.05 -11.58 8.10
CA ARG A 52 0.30 -13.01 8.34
C ARG A 52 1.29 -13.30 9.46
N ARG A 53 1.88 -12.31 10.12
CA ARG A 53 2.77 -12.47 11.29
C ARG A 53 2.53 -11.44 12.40
N GLY A 54 1.32 -10.86 12.48
CA GLY A 54 1.05 -9.77 13.42
C GLY A 54 1.79 -8.48 13.07
N ALA A 55 2.14 -8.29 11.80
CA ALA A 55 2.77 -7.07 11.31
C ALA A 55 1.75 -5.94 11.29
N GLN A 56 2.07 -4.83 11.94
CA GLN A 56 1.29 -3.61 11.92
C GLN A 56 1.72 -2.74 10.73
N VAL A 57 0.75 -2.10 10.09
CA VAL A 57 0.99 -1.17 8.98
C VAL A 57 1.34 0.22 9.52
N ASP A 58 2.38 0.84 8.97
CA ASP A 58 2.70 2.24 9.23
C ASP A 58 2.04 3.12 8.15
N LEU A 59 0.86 3.64 8.48
CA LEU A 59 0.10 4.49 7.58
C LEU A 59 0.69 5.91 7.45
N ALA A 60 1.56 6.32 8.37
CA ALA A 60 2.23 7.62 8.29
C ALA A 60 3.32 7.60 7.21
N ALA A 61 3.97 6.45 7.01
CA ALA A 61 5.07 6.26 6.08
C ALA A 61 4.66 5.77 4.67
N ILE A 62 3.39 5.94 4.26
CA ILE A 62 2.92 5.54 2.93
C ILE A 62 3.61 6.36 1.83
N THR A 63 4.17 5.65 0.85
CA THR A 63 4.78 6.21 -0.35
C THR A 63 3.94 5.86 -1.58
N VAL A 64 3.76 6.82 -2.49
CA VAL A 64 3.02 6.64 -3.75
C VAL A 64 3.94 6.99 -4.92
N SER A 65 4.00 6.11 -5.92
CA SER A 65 4.76 6.28 -7.16
C SER A 65 3.88 5.96 -8.37
N SER A 66 4.05 6.70 -9.46
CA SER A 66 3.43 6.38 -10.76
C SER A 66 4.38 5.48 -11.55
N ARG A 67 3.94 4.27 -11.91
CA ARG A 67 4.70 3.32 -12.71
C ARG A 67 4.12 3.22 -14.12
N HIS A 68 4.91 3.65 -15.10
CA HIS A 68 4.60 3.44 -16.51
C HIS A 68 5.19 2.10 -16.95
N THR A 69 4.34 1.14 -17.36
CA THR A 69 4.82 -0.03 -18.10
C THR A 69 4.88 0.37 -19.58
N VAL A 70 6.11 0.45 -20.11
CA VAL A 70 6.43 0.65 -21.53
C VAL A 70 6.06 -0.56 -22.37
#